data_AF-A0A7G6Y6L6-F1
#
_entry.id   AF-A0A7G6Y6L6-F1
#
_cell.length_a   1.000
_cell.length_b   1.000
_cell.length_c   1.000
_cell.angle_alpha   90.00
_cell.angle_beta   90.00
_cell.angle_gamma   90.00
#
_symmetry.space_group_name_H-M   'P 1'
#
loop_
_entity.id
_entity.type
_entity.pdbx_description
1 polymer ?
#
loop_
_entity_poly.entity_id
_entity_poly.type
_entity_poly.pdbx_seq_one_letter_code
_entity_poly.pdbx_strand_id
1 'polypeptide(L)'
;MSAPADRDAAAGTDRARRVASTPEHPAPPAPDLGRTVPAWSLRVAFAVVAVPLAVTTAPSGPWPALAVLLTAVAVAVPRWRVAWVLIGVLAFSTLLEPGTLTLRVLAVIAAVHVLHVLAAWTLVLPAGARLQPAVLLPSLRRVVVIQVPVQAVAIVLLLVARPSAAPWLAMLSGAAIVGLVVLLAALLLARPRA
;
A
#
# COMPACT_ATOMS: atom_id res chain seq x y z
N MET A 1 -66.01 -20.71 49.51
CA MET A 1 -64.87 -21.11 48.66
C MET A 1 -65.07 -20.52 47.27
N SER A 2 -64.45 -19.38 46.94
CA SER A 2 -64.33 -18.86 45.56
C SER A 2 -63.20 -17.82 45.42
N ALA A 3 -62.43 -18.01 44.33
CA ALA A 3 -61.63 -17.09 43.50
C ALA A 3 -60.36 -16.39 44.07
N PRO A 4 -59.19 -16.70 43.45
CA PRO A 4 -58.46 -15.67 42.71
C PRO A 4 -57.86 -16.21 41.39
N ALA A 5 -58.41 -15.83 40.24
CA ALA A 5 -57.87 -16.23 38.93
C ALA A 5 -57.76 -15.08 37.90
N ASP A 6 -58.12 -13.85 38.29
CA ASP A 6 -58.38 -12.77 37.32
C ASP A 6 -57.26 -11.71 37.21
N ARG A 7 -56.17 -11.84 37.98
CA ARG A 7 -55.08 -10.83 37.99
C ARG A 7 -53.97 -11.08 36.97
N ASP A 8 -53.79 -12.30 36.50
CA ASP A 8 -52.67 -12.64 35.61
C ASP A 8 -52.95 -12.32 34.13
N ALA A 9 -54.22 -12.24 33.72
CA ALA A 9 -54.59 -11.93 32.35
C ALA A 9 -54.33 -10.46 31.95
N ALA A 10 -54.43 -9.52 32.90
CA ALA A 10 -54.24 -8.10 32.64
C ALA A 10 -52.76 -7.69 32.50
N ALA A 11 -51.83 -8.45 33.10
CA ALA A 11 -50.40 -8.16 33.02
C ALA A 11 -49.78 -8.54 31.67
N GLY A 12 -50.35 -9.54 30.97
CA GLY A 12 -49.84 -10.01 29.68
C GLY A 12 -50.08 -9.04 28.51
N THR A 13 -51.21 -8.34 28.51
CA THR A 13 -51.59 -7.43 27.42
C THR A 13 -50.78 -6.13 27.42
N ASP A 14 -50.40 -5.65 28.60
CA ASP A 14 -49.62 -4.41 28.76
C ASP A 14 -48.15 -4.59 28.33
N ARG A 15 -47.61 -5.82 28.45
CA ARG A 15 -46.27 -6.16 27.96
C ARG A 15 -46.22 -6.26 26.43
N ALA A 16 -47.25 -6.83 25.81
CA ALA A 16 -47.37 -6.90 24.35
C ALA A 16 -47.50 -5.50 23.72
N ARG A 17 -48.25 -4.59 24.36
CA ARG A 17 -48.41 -3.21 23.91
C ARG A 17 -47.13 -2.37 24.05
N ARG A 18 -46.29 -2.67 25.06
CA ARG A 18 -44.98 -2.02 25.26
C ARG A 18 -43.94 -2.42 24.22
N VAL A 19 -43.95 -3.68 23.76
CA VAL A 19 -43.05 -4.13 22.68
C VAL A 19 -43.43 -3.49 21.35
N ALA A 20 -44.74 -3.31 21.10
CA ALA A 20 -45.26 -2.68 19.88
C ALA A 20 -45.05 -1.15 19.81
N SER A 21 -44.65 -0.51 20.90
CA SER A 21 -44.42 0.94 20.98
C SER A 21 -42.95 1.32 21.13
N THR A 22 -42.04 0.39 20.84
CA THR A 22 -40.61 0.73 20.72
C THR A 22 -40.48 1.78 19.62
N PRO A 23 -40.13 3.04 19.93
CA PRO A 23 -39.99 4.08 18.92
C PRO A 23 -38.98 3.59 17.90
N GLU A 24 -39.41 3.52 16.64
CA GLU A 24 -38.58 3.21 15.49
C GLU A 24 -37.44 4.22 15.51
N HIS A 25 -36.29 3.83 16.07
CA HIS A 25 -35.12 4.68 16.07
C HIS A 25 -34.78 4.88 14.59
N PRO A 26 -34.79 6.12 14.08
CA PRO A 26 -34.51 6.37 12.68
C PRO A 26 -33.20 5.69 12.35
N ALA A 27 -33.23 4.81 11.34
CA ALA A 27 -32.05 4.05 10.94
C ALA A 27 -30.88 5.03 10.79
N PRO A 28 -29.74 4.78 11.44
CA PRO A 28 -28.61 5.70 11.36
C PRO A 28 -28.27 5.92 9.89
N PRO A 29 -28.03 7.18 9.47
CA PRO A 29 -27.75 7.49 8.07
C PRO A 29 -26.61 6.59 7.58
N ALA A 30 -26.81 5.96 6.43
CA ALA A 30 -25.82 5.06 5.85
C ALA A 30 -24.46 5.77 5.80
N PRO A 31 -23.37 5.15 6.29
CA PRO A 31 -22.05 5.78 6.30
C PRO A 31 -21.67 6.21 4.88
N ASP A 32 -21.40 7.50 4.68
CA ASP A 32 -20.89 8.00 3.41
C ASP A 32 -19.46 7.50 3.22
N LEU A 33 -19.31 6.47 2.38
CA LEU A 33 -18.02 5.82 2.11
C LEU A 33 -17.11 6.64 1.18
N GLY A 34 -17.58 7.79 0.68
CA GLY A 34 -16.82 8.65 -0.23
C GLY A 34 -16.29 7.89 -1.47
N ARG A 35 -15.24 8.40 -2.11
CA ARG A 35 -14.62 7.70 -3.25
C ARG A 35 -13.88 6.45 -2.81
N THR A 36 -14.27 5.32 -3.40
CA THR A 36 -13.54 4.06 -3.30
C THR A 36 -12.81 3.74 -4.60
N VAL A 37 -11.66 3.07 -4.48
CA VAL A 37 -10.91 2.51 -5.61
C VAL A 37 -10.91 0.98 -5.49
N PRO A 38 -10.90 0.25 -6.61
CA PRO A 38 -10.88 -1.20 -6.55
C PRO A 38 -9.52 -1.72 -6.08
N ALA A 39 -9.50 -2.85 -5.37
CA ALA A 39 -8.28 -3.46 -4.85
C ALA A 39 -7.25 -3.83 -5.93
N TRP A 40 -7.69 -4.07 -7.17
CA TRP A 40 -6.78 -4.32 -8.28
C TRP A 40 -5.86 -3.13 -8.59
N SER A 41 -6.24 -1.90 -8.22
CA SER A 41 -5.40 -0.72 -8.39
C SER A 41 -4.08 -0.82 -7.64
N LEU A 42 -4.06 -1.49 -6.48
CA LEU A 42 -2.81 -1.75 -5.74
C LEU A 42 -1.88 -2.71 -6.48
N ARG A 43 -2.45 -3.69 -7.20
CA ARG A 43 -1.66 -4.63 -8.01
C ARG A 43 -1.05 -3.94 -9.21
N VAL A 44 -1.79 -3.02 -9.83
CA VAL A 44 -1.26 -2.19 -10.91
C VAL A 44 -0.19 -1.24 -10.38
N ALA A 45 -0.38 -0.62 -9.22
CA ALA A 45 0.66 0.18 -8.58
C ALA A 45 1.94 -0.64 -8.32
N PHE A 46 1.79 -1.88 -7.83
CA PHE A 46 2.92 -2.79 -7.65
C PHE A 46 3.64 -3.07 -8.97
N ALA A 47 2.90 -3.42 -10.03
CA ALA A 47 3.47 -3.68 -11.35
C ALA A 47 4.20 -2.46 -11.93
N VAL A 48 3.60 -1.28 -11.80
CA VAL A 48 4.16 0.00 -12.28
C VAL A 48 5.48 0.34 -11.59
N VAL A 49 5.67 -0.05 -10.33
CA VAL A 49 6.95 0.13 -9.64
C VAL A 49 7.93 -1.00 -9.97
N ALA A 50 7.45 -2.24 -9.98
CA ALA A 50 8.30 -3.43 -10.12
C ALA A 50 8.87 -3.60 -11.53
N VAL A 51 8.10 -3.36 -12.60
CA VAL A 51 8.56 -3.58 -13.98
C VAL A 51 9.69 -2.62 -14.37
N PRO A 52 9.59 -1.29 -14.15
CA PRO A 52 10.71 -0.40 -14.43
C PRO A 52 11.96 -0.77 -13.63
N LEU A 53 11.80 -1.18 -12.37
CA LEU A 53 12.93 -1.64 -11.55
C LEU A 53 13.57 -2.90 -12.17
N ALA A 54 12.76 -3.89 -12.51
CA ALA A 54 13.22 -5.12 -13.15
C ALA A 54 14.01 -4.85 -14.45
N VAL A 55 13.58 -3.90 -15.27
CA VAL A 55 14.22 -3.60 -16.56
C VAL A 55 15.47 -2.72 -16.40
N THR A 56 15.48 -1.81 -15.42
CA THR A 56 16.58 -0.82 -15.27
C THR A 56 17.66 -1.24 -14.28
N THR A 57 17.36 -2.15 -13.34
CA THR A 57 18.27 -2.48 -12.24
C THR A 57 18.76 -3.91 -12.24
N ALA A 58 18.10 -4.83 -12.96
CA ALA A 58 18.57 -6.19 -13.07
C ALA A 58 19.84 -6.24 -13.97
N PRO A 59 20.89 -6.97 -13.55
CA PRO A 59 22.09 -7.14 -14.36
C PRO A 59 21.78 -7.70 -15.75
N SER A 60 22.61 -7.39 -16.74
CA SER A 60 22.47 -7.95 -18.10
C SER A 60 22.43 -9.48 -18.08
N GLY A 61 21.62 -10.10 -18.95
CA GLY A 61 21.43 -11.55 -18.99
C GLY A 61 20.00 -11.96 -18.61
N PRO A 62 19.80 -13.09 -17.91
CA PRO A 62 18.45 -13.62 -17.65
C PRO A 62 17.67 -12.90 -16.53
N TRP A 63 18.34 -12.05 -15.74
CA TRP A 63 17.76 -11.41 -14.55
C TRP A 63 16.55 -10.49 -14.82
N PRO A 64 16.54 -9.62 -15.84
CA PRO A 64 15.38 -8.77 -16.13
C PRO A 64 14.15 -9.60 -16.50
N ALA A 65 14.34 -10.64 -17.32
CA ALA A 65 13.26 -11.56 -17.70
C ALA A 65 12.70 -12.30 -16.49
N LEU A 66 13.58 -12.80 -15.61
CA LEU A 66 13.18 -13.43 -14.35
C LEU A 66 12.41 -12.45 -13.44
N ALA A 67 12.88 -11.22 -13.29
CA ALA A 67 12.23 -10.20 -12.46
C ALA A 67 10.86 -9.76 -13.02
N VAL A 68 10.72 -9.64 -14.34
CA VAL A 68 9.43 -9.38 -15.00
C VAL A 68 8.47 -10.55 -14.80
N LEU A 69 8.95 -11.79 -14.96
CA LEU A 69 8.14 -13.00 -14.72
C LEU A 69 7.67 -13.06 -13.27
N LEU A 70 8.56 -12.85 -12.30
CA LEU A 70 8.22 -12.81 -10.88
C LEU A 70 7.23 -11.68 -10.57
N THR A 71 7.34 -10.54 -11.24
CA THR A 71 6.37 -9.44 -11.13
C THR A 71 4.98 -9.89 -11.61
N ALA A 72 4.90 -10.52 -12.78
CA ALA A 72 3.65 -11.03 -13.32
C ALA A 72 3.00 -12.05 -12.37
N VAL A 73 3.79 -12.99 -11.83
CA VAL A 73 3.30 -13.97 -10.86
C VAL A 73 2.85 -13.30 -9.55
N ALA A 74 3.59 -12.32 -9.03
CA ALA A 74 3.21 -11.59 -7.82
C ALA A 74 1.89 -10.83 -7.98
N VAL A 75 1.65 -10.24 -9.16
CA VAL A 75 0.40 -9.55 -9.50
C VAL A 75 -0.77 -10.52 -9.65
N ALA A 76 -0.54 -11.67 -10.29
CA ALA A 76 -1.56 -12.70 -10.51
C ALA A 76 -1.94 -13.42 -9.20
N VAL A 77 -0.94 -13.77 -8.38
CA VAL A 77 -1.09 -14.60 -7.18
C VAL A 77 -0.38 -13.96 -5.97
N PRO A 78 -0.95 -12.90 -5.36
CA PRO A 78 -0.31 -12.18 -4.25
C PRO A 78 0.02 -13.07 -3.04
N ARG A 79 -0.82 -14.08 -2.80
CA ARG A 79 -0.76 -15.00 -1.65
C ARG A 79 0.51 -15.85 -1.58
N TRP A 80 1.27 -15.98 -2.67
CA TRP A 80 2.44 -16.86 -2.74
C TRP A 80 3.74 -16.25 -2.24
N ARG A 81 3.69 -15.05 -1.63
CA ARG A 81 4.89 -14.32 -1.15
C ARG A 81 5.94 -14.08 -2.25
N VAL A 82 5.58 -14.22 -3.53
CA VAL A 82 6.48 -14.06 -4.68
C VAL A 82 7.03 -12.65 -4.75
N ALA A 83 6.29 -11.64 -4.28
CA ALA A 83 6.78 -10.27 -4.16
C ALA A 83 8.03 -10.15 -3.26
N TRP A 84 8.14 -10.95 -2.19
CA TRP A 84 9.31 -10.95 -1.32
C TRP A 84 10.50 -11.65 -1.98
N VAL A 85 10.25 -12.69 -2.76
CA VAL A 85 11.28 -13.33 -3.59
C VAL A 85 11.80 -12.34 -4.63
N LEU A 86 10.92 -11.61 -5.33
CA LEU A 86 11.29 -10.55 -6.26
C LEU A 86 12.13 -9.45 -5.57
N ILE A 87 11.70 -8.97 -4.41
CA ILE A 87 12.45 -8.00 -3.60
C ILE A 87 13.84 -8.54 -3.26
N GLY A 88 13.93 -9.81 -2.83
CA GLY A 88 15.20 -10.48 -2.56
C GLY A 88 16.09 -10.53 -3.79
N VAL A 89 15.56 -10.96 -4.93
CA VAL A 89 16.28 -11.01 -6.21
C VAL A 89 16.82 -9.63 -6.60
N LEU A 90 15.99 -8.58 -6.52
CA LEU A 90 16.40 -7.21 -6.84
C LEU A 90 17.47 -6.67 -5.88
N ALA A 91 17.37 -6.98 -4.58
CA ALA A 91 18.37 -6.59 -3.59
C ALA A 91 19.69 -7.35 -3.80
N PHE A 92 19.65 -8.68 -3.93
CA PHE A 92 20.84 -9.50 -4.16
C PHE A 92 21.52 -9.16 -5.48
N SER A 93 20.75 -8.90 -6.55
CA SER A 93 21.34 -8.52 -7.83
C SER A 93 22.13 -7.22 -7.74
N THR A 94 21.70 -6.27 -6.90
CA THR A 94 22.49 -5.05 -6.64
C THR A 94 23.75 -5.29 -5.81
N LEU A 95 23.75 -6.27 -4.90
CA LEU A 95 24.90 -6.62 -4.07
C LEU A 95 25.98 -7.39 -4.83
N LEU A 96 25.57 -8.20 -5.82
CA LEU A 96 26.48 -9.01 -6.63
C LEU A 96 27.22 -8.19 -7.70
N GLU A 97 26.78 -6.97 -7.98
CA GLU A 97 27.48 -6.10 -8.91
C GLU A 97 28.73 -5.50 -8.25
N PRO A 98 29.94 -5.74 -8.81
CA PRO A 98 31.17 -5.20 -8.23
C PRO A 98 31.17 -3.66 -8.31
N GLY A 99 31.22 -3.01 -7.16
CA GLY A 99 31.63 -1.61 -7.05
C GLY A 99 30.51 -0.59 -6.88
N THR A 100 30.60 0.09 -5.73
CA THR A 100 30.12 1.44 -5.41
C THR A 100 28.61 1.69 -5.28
N LEU A 101 28.28 2.54 -4.29
CA LEU A 101 27.01 3.25 -4.22
C LEU A 101 26.79 4.02 -5.54
N THR A 102 25.64 3.81 -6.16
CA THR A 102 25.22 4.47 -7.40
C THR A 102 23.77 4.95 -7.25
N LEU A 103 23.30 5.84 -8.15
CA LEU A 103 21.89 6.26 -8.17
C LEU A 103 20.92 5.07 -8.27
N ARG A 104 21.35 4.01 -8.95
CA ARG A 104 20.63 2.75 -9.07
C ARG A 104 20.37 2.13 -7.69
N VAL A 105 21.36 2.10 -6.80
CA VAL A 105 21.20 1.57 -5.44
C VAL A 105 20.22 2.41 -4.63
N LEU A 106 20.28 3.75 -4.73
CA LEU A 106 19.30 4.64 -4.09
C LEU A 106 17.87 4.33 -4.57
N ALA A 107 17.68 4.19 -5.89
CA ALA A 107 16.38 3.86 -6.47
C ALA A 107 15.87 2.49 -5.98
N VAL A 108 16.74 1.47 -5.93
CA VAL A 108 16.38 0.14 -5.43
C VAL A 108 16.01 0.18 -3.96
N ILE A 109 16.74 0.88 -3.10
CA ILE A 109 16.42 1.02 -1.67
C ILE A 109 15.00 1.59 -1.47
N ALA A 110 14.65 2.67 -2.20
CA ALA A 110 13.30 3.23 -2.13
C ALA A 110 12.23 2.30 -2.70
N ALA A 111 12.48 1.75 -3.89
CA ALA A 111 11.50 0.91 -4.57
C ALA A 111 11.23 -0.38 -3.78
N VAL A 112 12.25 -1.00 -3.17
CA VAL A 112 12.07 -2.18 -2.31
C VAL A 112 11.12 -1.90 -1.15
N HIS A 113 11.24 -0.76 -0.47
CA HIS A 113 10.34 -0.41 0.62
C HIS A 113 8.90 -0.21 0.12
N VAL A 114 8.73 0.49 -1.01
CA VAL A 114 7.41 0.69 -1.63
C VAL A 114 6.78 -0.64 -2.05
N LEU A 115 7.55 -1.51 -2.71
CA LEU A 115 7.11 -2.85 -3.12
C LEU A 115 6.74 -3.71 -1.92
N HIS A 116 7.49 -3.63 -0.81
CA HIS A 116 7.18 -4.36 0.42
C HIS A 116 5.83 -3.94 1.00
N VAL A 117 5.55 -2.63 1.07
CA VAL A 117 4.28 -2.12 1.59
C VAL A 117 3.11 -2.45 0.66
N LEU A 118 3.28 -2.29 -0.66
CA LEU A 118 2.26 -2.68 -1.64
C LEU A 118 1.98 -4.19 -1.59
N ALA A 119 3.02 -5.01 -1.45
CA ALA A 119 2.88 -6.45 -1.28
C ALA A 119 2.12 -6.80 0.00
N ALA A 120 2.45 -6.14 1.13
CA ALA A 120 1.75 -6.36 2.39
C ALA A 120 0.25 -6.02 2.28
N TRP A 121 -0.11 -4.92 1.61
CA TRP A 121 -1.53 -4.58 1.41
C TRP A 121 -2.26 -5.55 0.50
N THR A 122 -1.61 -6.04 -0.56
CA THR A 122 -2.22 -7.01 -1.48
C THR A 122 -2.44 -8.39 -0.85
N LEU A 123 -1.74 -8.71 0.25
CA LEU A 123 -2.03 -9.91 1.07
C LEU A 123 -3.28 -9.76 1.94
N VAL A 124 -3.55 -8.56 2.44
CA VAL A 124 -4.68 -8.31 3.37
C VAL A 124 -5.97 -8.01 2.62
N LEU A 125 -5.90 -7.41 1.43
CA LEU A 125 -7.08 -6.99 0.67
C LEU A 125 -7.61 -8.10 -0.27
N PRO A 126 -8.90 -8.48 -0.16
CA PRO A 126 -9.53 -9.37 -1.12
C PRO A 126 -9.53 -8.77 -2.54
N ALA A 127 -9.41 -9.63 -3.56
CA ALA A 127 -9.30 -9.19 -4.95
C ALA A 127 -10.50 -8.35 -5.44
N GLY A 128 -11.71 -8.65 -4.95
CA GLY A 128 -12.94 -7.94 -5.29
C GLY A 128 -13.27 -6.77 -4.36
N ALA A 129 -12.43 -6.46 -3.36
CA ALA A 129 -12.73 -5.41 -2.41
C ALA A 129 -12.60 -4.02 -3.03
N ARG A 130 -13.34 -3.07 -2.48
CA ARG A 130 -13.18 -1.64 -2.73
C ARG A 130 -12.57 -0.99 -1.50
N LEU A 131 -11.54 -0.18 -1.70
CA LEU A 131 -10.82 0.48 -0.62
C LEU A 131 -10.99 1.99 -0.70
N GLN A 132 -11.10 2.63 0.45
CA GLN A 132 -11.04 4.09 0.52
C GLN A 132 -9.55 4.50 0.61
N PRO A 133 -9.01 5.29 -0.35
CA PRO A 133 -7.59 5.67 -0.35
C PRO A 133 -7.13 6.37 0.92
N ALA A 134 -8.06 7.06 1.60
CA ALA A 134 -7.80 7.73 2.88
C ALA A 134 -7.25 6.78 3.96
N VAL A 135 -7.62 5.50 3.93
CA VAL A 135 -7.16 4.49 4.90
C VAL A 135 -5.68 4.13 4.68
N LEU A 136 -5.16 4.29 3.46
CA LEU A 136 -3.75 4.04 3.16
C LEU A 136 -2.84 5.20 3.57
N LEU A 137 -3.42 6.40 3.75
CA LEU A 137 -2.68 7.64 3.99
C LEU A 137 -1.76 7.58 5.22
N PRO A 138 -2.17 7.05 6.39
CA PRO A 138 -1.30 6.93 7.55
C PRO A 138 -0.08 6.02 7.29
N SER A 139 -0.29 4.92 6.55
CA SER A 139 0.79 4.00 6.21
C SER A 139 1.74 4.61 5.17
N LEU A 140 1.23 5.35 4.18
CA LEU A 140 2.05 6.09 3.22
C LEU A 140 2.87 7.20 3.89
N ARG A 141 2.30 7.89 4.88
CA ARG A 141 3.06 8.84 5.70
C ARG A 141 4.23 8.17 6.41
N ARG A 142 4.04 6.96 6.96
CA ARG A 142 5.13 6.19 7.58
C ARG A 142 6.22 5.85 6.56
N VAL A 143 5.86 5.44 5.34
CA VAL A 143 6.84 5.21 4.27
C VAL A 143 7.67 6.47 4.02
N VAL A 144 7.04 7.64 3.84
CA VAL A 144 7.77 8.89 3.60
C VAL A 144 8.67 9.26 4.78
N VAL A 145 8.15 9.19 6.00
CA VAL A 145 8.90 9.51 7.23
C VAL A 145 10.13 8.61 7.42
N ILE A 146 10.04 7.33 7.04
CA ILE A 146 11.17 6.40 7.10
C ILE A 146 12.12 6.60 5.91
N GLN A 147 11.58 6.84 4.71
CA GLN A 147 12.38 6.83 3.50
C GLN A 147 13.21 8.10 3.32
N VAL A 148 12.72 9.25 3.78
CA VAL A 148 13.46 10.52 3.73
C VAL A 148 14.81 10.42 4.46
N PRO A 149 14.90 10.01 5.74
CA PRO A 149 16.18 9.90 6.43
C PRO A 149 17.06 8.79 5.85
N VAL A 150 16.48 7.64 5.46
CA VAL A 150 17.24 6.55 4.83
C VAL A 150 17.92 7.03 3.54
N GLN A 151 17.20 7.78 2.70
CA GLN A 151 17.77 8.32 1.47
C GLN A 151 18.73 9.46 1.72
N ALA A 152 18.49 10.32 2.71
CA ALA A 152 19.44 11.35 3.10
C ALA A 152 20.79 10.73 3.48
N VAL A 153 20.77 9.69 4.32
CA VAL A 153 21.98 8.94 4.70
C VAL A 153 22.64 8.31 3.47
N ALA A 154 21.87 7.64 2.61
CA ALA A 154 22.41 6.98 1.43
C ALA A 154 23.03 7.97 0.42
N ILE A 155 22.46 9.18 0.27
CA ILE A 155 23.03 10.27 -0.53
C ILE A 155 24.33 10.78 0.10
N VAL A 156 24.37 11.00 1.41
CA VAL A 156 25.60 11.40 2.11
C VAL A 156 26.70 10.36 1.89
N LEU A 157 26.38 9.07 2.04
CA LEU A 157 27.33 7.99 1.78
C LEU A 157 27.79 7.96 0.32
N LEU A 158 26.89 8.22 -0.63
CA LEU A 158 27.24 8.32 -2.05
C LEU A 158 28.23 9.47 -2.32
N LEU A 159 28.00 10.65 -1.73
CA LEU A 159 28.86 11.83 -1.88
C LEU A 159 30.24 11.60 -1.26
N VAL A 160 30.29 10.96 -0.08
CA VAL A 160 31.56 10.58 0.58
C VAL A 160 32.31 9.54 -0.22
N ALA A 161 31.63 8.54 -0.77
CA ALA A 161 32.24 7.47 -1.56
C ALA A 161 32.71 7.95 -2.95
N ARG A 162 32.14 9.03 -3.49
CA ARG A 162 32.46 9.57 -4.82
C ARG A 162 32.42 11.10 -4.85
N PRO A 163 33.41 11.79 -4.26
CA PRO A 163 33.44 13.26 -4.23
C PRO A 163 33.52 13.92 -5.62
N SER A 164 33.95 13.17 -6.65
CA SER A 164 34.01 13.61 -8.05
C SER A 164 32.78 13.21 -8.89
N ALA A 165 31.83 12.44 -8.35
CA ALA A 165 30.59 12.14 -9.05
C ALA A 165 29.76 13.42 -9.12
N ALA A 166 29.51 13.86 -10.35
CA ALA A 166 29.00 15.18 -10.62
C ALA A 166 27.68 15.45 -9.84
N PRO A 167 27.59 16.55 -9.06
CA PRO A 167 26.51 16.79 -8.08
C PRO A 167 25.11 16.81 -8.70
N TRP A 168 24.98 17.03 -10.01
CA TRP A 168 23.72 16.94 -10.74
C TRP A 168 23.11 15.53 -10.76
N LEU A 169 23.91 14.47 -10.63
CA LEU A 169 23.44 13.09 -10.52
C LEU A 169 22.70 12.86 -9.20
N ALA A 170 23.20 13.42 -8.09
CA ALA A 170 22.50 13.42 -6.81
C ALA A 170 21.17 14.20 -6.89
N MET A 171 21.18 15.35 -7.59
CA MET A 171 19.96 16.11 -7.87
C MET A 171 18.95 15.32 -8.70
N LEU A 172 19.38 14.56 -9.70
CA LEU A 172 18.50 13.70 -10.49
C LEU A 172 17.90 12.55 -9.69
N SER A 173 18.66 11.90 -8.81
CA SER A 173 18.07 10.91 -7.89
C SER A 173 17.08 11.54 -6.93
N GLY A 174 17.40 12.73 -6.41
CA GLY A 174 16.46 13.51 -5.58
C GLY A 174 15.19 13.84 -6.36
N ALA A 175 15.31 14.28 -7.61
CA ALA A 175 14.18 14.58 -8.49
C ALA A 175 13.35 13.32 -8.83
N ALA A 176 13.98 12.17 -9.04
CA ALA A 176 13.28 10.90 -9.27
C ALA A 176 12.51 10.44 -8.01
N ILE A 177 13.09 10.62 -6.82
CA ILE A 177 12.44 10.32 -5.54
C ILE A 177 11.28 11.29 -5.29
N VAL A 178 11.48 12.59 -5.49
CA VAL A 178 10.43 13.60 -5.42
C VAL A 178 9.34 13.29 -6.43
N GLY A 179 9.69 12.90 -7.66
CA GLY A 179 8.75 12.48 -8.70
C GLY A 179 7.93 11.26 -8.29
N LEU A 180 8.55 10.26 -7.67
CA LEU A 180 7.85 9.09 -7.13
C LEU A 180 6.92 9.46 -5.96
N VAL A 181 7.38 10.31 -5.05
CA VAL A 181 6.57 10.83 -3.93
C VAL A 181 5.40 11.66 -4.46
N VAL A 182 5.63 12.51 -5.46
CA VAL A 182 4.60 13.33 -6.12
C VAL A 182 3.63 12.46 -6.90
N LEU A 183 4.07 11.42 -7.60
CA LEU A 183 3.21 10.47 -8.29
C LEU A 183 2.30 9.74 -7.29
N LEU A 184 2.87 9.25 -6.19
CA LEU A 184 2.11 8.64 -5.10
C LEU A 184 1.15 9.65 -4.49
N ALA A 185 1.59 10.86 -4.19
CA ALA A 185 0.74 11.93 -3.68
C ALA A 185 -0.38 12.31 -4.66
N ALA A 186 -0.11 12.36 -5.97
CA ALA A 186 -1.08 12.68 -7.00
C ALA A 186 -2.13 11.58 -7.16
N LEU A 187 -1.73 10.30 -7.11
CA LEU A 187 -2.67 9.18 -7.08
C LEU A 187 -3.59 9.22 -5.84
N LEU A 188 -3.13 9.80 -4.73
CA LEU A 188 -3.91 9.98 -3.50
C LEU A 188 -4.76 11.26 -3.50
N LEU A 189 -4.24 12.33 -4.10
CA LEU A 189 -4.84 13.66 -4.19
C LEU A 189 -5.78 13.82 -5.38
N ALA A 190 -5.82 12.84 -6.30
CA ALA A 190 -6.87 12.65 -7.30
C ALA A 190 -8.22 12.32 -6.62
N ARG A 191 -8.65 13.19 -5.71
CA ARG A 191 -10.03 13.37 -5.28
C ARG A 191 -10.82 13.87 -6.49
N PRO A 192 -11.95 13.26 -6.85
CA PRO A 192 -13.01 14.01 -7.48
C PRO A 192 -13.53 14.94 -6.38
N ARG A 193 -13.54 16.23 -6.67
CA ARG A 193 -14.28 17.16 -5.85
C ARG A 193 -15.75 16.75 -6.00
N ALA A 194 -16.32 16.23 -4.91
CA ALA A 194 -17.76 16.24 -4.72
C ALA A 194 -18.19 17.69 -4.48
#